data_AF-A0A7W0GUA0-F1
#
_entry.id   AF-A0A7W0GUA0-F1
#
_cell.length_a   1.000
_cell.length_b   1.000
_cell.length_c   1.000
_cell.angle_alpha   90.00
_cell.angle_beta   90.00
_cell.angle_gamma   90.00
#
_symmetry.space_group_name_H-M   'P 1'
#
loop_
_entity.id
_entity.type
_entity.pdbx_description
1 polymer ?
#
loop_
_entity_poly.entity_id
_entity_poly.type
_entity_poly.pdbx_seq_one_letter_code
_entity_poly.pdbx_strand_id
1 'polypeptide(L)'
;MRKATSVGATLLLAVIACSERTSSELSGPQLGAGGVQEQVTGGGQFVHPDFGTVAFSFHAIRHADGSVSGRFQQHQFDLGFTYKGDVTCFAVDRVNNRAWVGGVLTHSNDPDPVTGVGDDAWFRVLDVGDGRAEVDRSTFLGFEGGAGIITSEEYCAVKLWAEGNARTWPAGGNIKIH
;
A
#
# COMPACT_ATOMS: atom_id res chain seq x y z
N MET A 1 5.26 67.91 -28.51
CA MET A 1 4.99 66.47 -28.70
C MET A 1 3.55 66.35 -29.20
N ARG A 2 3.36 65.75 -30.37
CA ARG A 2 2.11 65.85 -31.16
C ARG A 2 1.00 64.97 -30.56
N LYS A 3 -0.19 65.58 -30.44
CA LYS A 3 -1.47 64.97 -30.01
C LYS A 3 -2.04 64.09 -31.13
N ALA A 4 -2.66 62.98 -30.76
CA ALA A 4 -3.50 62.16 -31.65
C ALA A 4 -4.91 62.03 -31.07
N THR A 5 -5.86 62.67 -31.74
CA THR A 5 -7.31 62.49 -31.78
C THR A 5 -7.61 61.42 -32.87
N SER A 6 -8.70 60.67 -32.99
CA SER A 6 -10.04 60.57 -32.38
C SER A 6 -10.72 59.26 -32.90
N VAL A 7 -11.88 58.89 -32.29
CA VAL A 7 -13.11 58.26 -32.87
C VAL A 7 -12.95 56.93 -33.64
N GLY A 8 -13.62 55.81 -33.34
CA GLY A 8 -14.98 55.58 -32.86
C GLY A 8 -15.79 54.90 -33.99
N ALA A 9 -16.32 53.69 -33.78
CA ALA A 9 -17.42 53.12 -34.57
C ALA A 9 -17.96 51.84 -33.92
N THR A 10 -19.21 51.92 -33.47
CA THR A 10 -20.07 50.80 -33.08
C THR A 10 -20.67 50.19 -34.35
N LEU A 11 -20.74 48.86 -34.45
CA LEU A 11 -21.75 48.20 -35.29
C LEU A 11 -22.13 46.84 -34.69
N LEU A 12 -23.35 46.76 -34.15
CA LEU A 12 -24.07 45.51 -33.90
C LEU A 12 -24.61 44.99 -35.24
N LEU A 13 -24.41 43.70 -35.55
CA LEU A 13 -25.33 42.95 -36.39
C LEU A 13 -25.40 41.49 -35.92
N ALA A 14 -26.61 40.95 -35.97
CA ALA A 14 -27.04 39.72 -35.33
C ALA A 14 -27.30 38.58 -36.34
N VAL A 15 -27.30 37.36 -35.79
CA VAL A 15 -27.96 36.11 -36.22
C VAL A 15 -27.35 35.33 -37.40
N ILE A 16 -26.91 34.09 -37.13
CA ILE A 16 -27.48 32.83 -37.64
C ILE A 16 -26.99 31.69 -36.74
N ALA A 17 -27.94 31.00 -36.14
CA ALA A 17 -27.75 29.78 -35.38
C ALA A 17 -27.44 28.62 -36.34
N CYS A 18 -26.27 28.01 -36.19
CA CYS A 18 -26.06 26.63 -36.62
C CYS A 18 -26.16 25.76 -35.36
N SER A 19 -27.24 24.99 -35.26
CA SER A 19 -27.37 23.88 -34.33
C SER A 19 -26.25 22.88 -34.56
N GLU A 20 -25.16 23.00 -33.82
CA GLU A 20 -24.30 21.85 -33.59
C GLU A 20 -25.11 20.88 -32.73
N ARG A 21 -25.39 19.70 -33.29
CA ARG A 21 -26.00 18.60 -32.56
C ARG A 21 -25.11 18.35 -31.35
N THR A 22 -25.56 18.79 -30.18
CA THR A 22 -25.14 18.21 -28.92
C THR A 22 -25.58 16.76 -28.99
N SER A 23 -24.68 15.90 -29.43
CA SER A 23 -24.76 14.49 -29.13
C SER A 23 -24.75 14.41 -27.62
N SER A 24 -25.93 14.26 -27.02
CA SER A 24 -26.06 13.74 -25.67
C SER A 24 -25.49 12.33 -25.71
N GLU A 25 -24.17 12.22 -25.56
CA GLU A 25 -23.58 11.01 -25.04
C GLU A 25 -24.16 10.85 -23.65
N LEU A 26 -25.17 10.00 -23.58
CA LEU A 26 -25.59 9.35 -22.35
C LEU A 26 -24.31 8.83 -21.69
N SER A 27 -23.84 9.53 -20.66
CA SER A 27 -22.89 8.98 -19.72
C SER A 27 -23.57 7.77 -19.08
N GLY A 28 -23.37 6.61 -19.70
CA GLY A 28 -23.59 5.35 -19.03
C GLY A 28 -22.78 5.32 -17.74
N PRO A 29 -23.18 4.53 -16.74
CA PRO A 29 -22.36 4.35 -15.56
C PRO A 29 -20.98 3.88 -16.03
N GLN A 30 -19.98 4.74 -15.87
CA GLN A 30 -18.60 4.37 -16.07
C GLN A 30 -18.29 3.39 -14.94
N LEU A 31 -18.45 2.10 -15.24
CA LEU A 31 -17.86 1.03 -14.45
C LEU A 31 -16.38 1.37 -14.40
N GLY A 32 -15.96 2.01 -13.31
CA GLY A 32 -14.57 2.32 -13.07
C GLY A 32 -13.81 1.03 -13.27
N ALA A 33 -12.89 1.02 -14.23
CA ALA A 33 -12.00 -0.10 -14.43
C ALA A 33 -11.39 -0.39 -13.06
N GLY A 34 -11.75 -1.54 -12.47
CA GLY A 34 -11.17 -2.07 -11.23
C GLY A 34 -9.72 -2.47 -11.49
N GLY A 35 -8.91 -1.49 -11.89
CA GLY A 35 -7.53 -1.64 -12.28
C GLY A 35 -6.65 -1.58 -11.04
N VAL A 36 -5.65 -2.47 -11.03
CA VAL A 36 -4.55 -2.43 -10.07
C VAL A 36 -3.70 -1.20 -10.37
N GLN A 37 -3.55 -0.33 -9.38
CA GLN A 37 -2.68 0.85 -9.46
C GLN A 37 -1.27 0.55 -8.97
N GLU A 38 -1.16 -0.19 -7.87
CA GLU A 38 0.10 -0.53 -7.21
C GLU A 38 -0.09 -1.87 -6.49
N GLN A 39 0.94 -2.71 -6.43
CA GLN A 39 0.86 -3.97 -5.69
C GLN A 39 2.17 -4.31 -5.00
N VAL A 40 2.05 -4.94 -3.83
CA VAL A 40 3.19 -5.54 -3.11
C VAL A 40 2.82 -6.97 -2.80
N THR A 41 3.68 -7.90 -3.20
CA THR A 41 3.46 -9.33 -2.98
C THR A 41 4.71 -9.95 -2.42
N GLY A 42 4.58 -11.03 -1.66
CA GLY A 42 5.73 -11.83 -1.35
C GLY A 42 5.45 -12.95 -0.39
N GLY A 43 6.50 -13.73 -0.16
CA GLY A 43 6.49 -14.77 0.84
C GLY A 43 7.86 -15.41 0.96
N GLY A 44 8.07 -16.09 2.07
CA GLY A 44 9.34 -16.71 2.38
C GLY A 44 9.42 -17.17 3.82
N GLN A 45 10.65 -17.39 4.27
CA GLN A 45 10.96 -17.78 5.64
C GLN A 45 12.14 -16.97 6.16
N PHE A 46 12.10 -16.60 7.44
CA PHE A 46 13.23 -16.02 8.16
C PHE A 46 13.36 -16.66 9.55
N VAL A 47 14.52 -16.48 10.18
CA VAL A 47 14.76 -16.95 11.55
C VAL A 47 14.75 -15.76 12.51
N HIS A 48 13.78 -15.75 13.42
CA HIS A 48 13.71 -14.80 14.53
C HIS A 48 14.48 -15.34 15.73
N PRO A 49 15.26 -14.51 16.46
CA PRO A 49 16.02 -14.97 17.62
C PRO A 49 15.15 -15.59 18.72
N ASP A 50 13.95 -15.04 18.94
CA ASP A 50 13.06 -15.46 20.03
C ASP A 50 11.93 -16.41 19.58
N PHE A 51 11.60 -16.43 18.28
CA PHE A 51 10.42 -17.15 17.75
C PHE A 51 10.79 -18.27 16.77
N GLY A 52 12.09 -18.48 16.54
CA GLY A 52 12.59 -19.50 15.64
C GLY A 52 12.21 -19.26 14.19
N THR A 53 11.83 -20.31 13.47
CA THR A 53 11.52 -20.19 12.04
C THR A 53 10.13 -19.60 11.83
N VAL A 54 10.07 -18.49 11.10
CA VAL A 54 8.83 -17.81 10.73
C VAL A 54 8.64 -17.88 9.22
N ALA A 55 7.57 -18.55 8.78
CA ALA A 55 7.09 -18.45 7.41
C ALA A 55 6.11 -17.29 7.28
N PHE A 56 6.17 -16.56 6.17
CA PHE A 56 5.24 -15.48 5.87
C PHE A 56 4.79 -15.53 4.41
N SER A 57 3.59 -15.03 4.15
CA SER A 57 3.09 -14.76 2.81
C SER A 57 2.11 -13.59 2.85
N PHE A 58 2.10 -12.80 1.79
CA PHE A 58 1.18 -11.68 1.68
C PHE A 58 0.98 -11.23 0.23
N HIS A 59 -0.12 -10.56 0.00
CA HIS A 59 -0.37 -9.74 -1.18
C HIS A 59 -1.18 -8.52 -0.77
N ALA A 60 -0.87 -7.38 -1.36
CA ALA A 60 -1.54 -6.11 -1.15
C ALA A 60 -1.71 -5.42 -2.49
N ILE A 61 -2.92 -4.94 -2.77
CA ILE A 61 -3.30 -4.30 -4.03
C ILE A 61 -3.95 -2.98 -3.69
N ARG A 62 -3.47 -1.89 -4.30
CA ARG A 62 -4.17 -0.61 -4.32
C ARG A 62 -4.95 -0.53 -5.62
N HIS A 63 -6.24 -0.30 -5.49
CA HIS A 63 -7.16 -0.14 -6.61
C HIS A 63 -7.17 1.31 -7.09
N ALA A 64 -7.67 1.54 -8.30
CA ALA A 64 -7.76 2.88 -8.90
C ALA A 64 -8.63 3.87 -8.09
N ASP A 65 -9.56 3.37 -7.25
CA ASP A 65 -10.38 4.19 -6.35
C ASP A 65 -9.65 4.56 -5.04
N GLY A 66 -8.40 4.13 -4.88
CA GLY A 66 -7.57 4.35 -3.70
C GLY A 66 -7.77 3.32 -2.59
N SER A 67 -8.78 2.46 -2.69
CA SER A 67 -8.98 1.37 -1.72
C SER A 67 -7.83 0.37 -1.80
N VAL A 68 -7.56 -0.28 -0.67
CA VAL A 68 -6.55 -1.33 -0.56
C VAL A 68 -7.25 -2.63 -0.17
N SER A 69 -6.80 -3.73 -0.78
CA SER A 69 -7.23 -5.06 -0.40
C SER A 69 -6.05 -6.02 -0.45
N GLY A 70 -6.13 -7.10 0.32
CA GLY A 70 -5.11 -8.13 0.30
C GLY A 70 -5.21 -9.01 1.53
N ARG A 71 -4.26 -9.93 1.69
CA ARG A 71 -4.13 -10.74 2.91
C ARG A 71 -2.68 -10.94 3.27
N PHE A 72 -2.44 -11.16 4.55
CA PHE A 72 -1.15 -11.60 5.08
C PHE A 72 -1.31 -12.82 5.99
N GLN A 73 -0.24 -13.57 6.13
CA GLN A 73 -0.10 -14.64 7.10
C GLN A 73 1.34 -14.71 7.62
N GLN A 74 1.51 -14.97 8.91
CA GLN A 74 2.77 -15.46 9.49
C GLN A 74 2.52 -16.73 10.29
N HIS A 75 3.41 -17.72 10.14
CA HIS A 75 3.41 -18.97 10.88
C HIS A 75 4.76 -19.16 11.57
N GLN A 76 4.73 -19.30 12.89
CA GLN A 76 5.88 -19.53 13.76
C GLN A 76 5.96 -21.02 14.04
N PHE A 77 6.89 -21.73 13.40
CA PHE A 77 6.95 -23.19 13.47
C PHE A 77 7.26 -23.69 14.88
N ASP A 78 8.18 -23.01 15.57
CA ASP A 78 8.67 -23.43 16.88
C ASP A 78 7.59 -23.29 17.97
N LEU A 79 6.67 -22.33 17.82
CA LEU A 79 5.55 -22.12 18.74
C LEU A 79 4.23 -22.75 18.26
N GLY A 80 4.14 -23.11 16.97
CA GLY A 80 2.90 -23.57 16.35
C GLY A 80 1.86 -22.47 16.14
N PHE A 81 2.26 -21.20 16.23
CA PHE A 81 1.35 -20.06 16.15
C PHE A 81 1.19 -19.55 14.72
N THR A 82 -0.01 -19.15 14.36
CA THR A 82 -0.41 -18.68 13.04
C THR A 82 -1.27 -17.44 13.18
N TYR A 83 -0.84 -16.38 12.52
CA TYR A 83 -1.52 -15.11 12.44
C TYR A 83 -1.93 -14.90 11.00
N LYS A 84 -3.17 -14.46 10.77
CA LYS A 84 -3.66 -14.06 9.45
C LYS A 84 -4.45 -12.78 9.57
N GLY A 85 -4.46 -11.99 8.51
CA GLY A 85 -5.26 -10.79 8.46
C GLY A 85 -5.53 -10.31 7.05
N ASP A 86 -6.47 -9.36 6.97
CA ASP A 86 -6.79 -8.64 5.76
C ASP A 86 -5.96 -7.36 5.72
N VAL A 87 -5.38 -7.06 4.56
CA VAL A 87 -4.59 -5.84 4.35
C VAL A 87 -5.54 -4.67 4.14
N THR A 88 -5.42 -3.64 4.97
CA THR A 88 -6.21 -2.38 4.86
C THR A 88 -5.36 -1.22 4.35
N CYS A 89 -4.03 -1.29 4.50
CA CYS A 89 -3.12 -0.27 4.01
C CYS A 89 -1.78 -0.86 3.55
N PHE A 90 -1.13 -0.16 2.62
CA PHE A 90 0.30 -0.29 2.44
C PHE A 90 0.89 1.03 1.95
N ALA A 91 2.20 1.16 2.08
CA ALA A 91 2.98 2.24 1.51
C ALA A 91 4.23 1.69 0.84
N VAL A 92 4.70 2.38 -0.21
CA VAL A 92 5.90 2.00 -0.96
C VAL A 92 6.90 3.15 -0.97
N ASP A 93 8.17 2.80 -0.83
CA ASP A 93 9.33 3.62 -1.15
C ASP A 93 10.11 2.91 -2.27
N ARG A 94 9.88 3.39 -3.50
CA ARG A 94 10.48 2.82 -4.72
C ARG A 94 11.97 3.15 -4.85
N VAL A 95 12.46 4.17 -4.14
CA VAL A 95 13.88 4.56 -4.21
C VAL A 95 14.72 3.55 -3.45
N ASN A 96 14.20 3.07 -2.32
CA ASN A 96 14.91 2.11 -1.45
C ASN A 96 14.34 0.68 -1.51
N ASN A 97 13.38 0.41 -2.41
CA ASN A 97 12.66 -0.86 -2.51
C ASN A 97 12.05 -1.36 -1.20
N ARG A 98 11.37 -0.47 -0.47
CA ARG A 98 10.74 -0.79 0.81
C ARG A 98 9.24 -0.71 0.70
N ALA A 99 8.56 -1.58 1.44
CA ALA A 99 7.13 -1.45 1.64
C ALA A 99 6.75 -1.67 3.11
N TRP A 100 5.68 -0.99 3.51
CA TRP A 100 5.02 -1.12 4.80
C TRP A 100 3.62 -1.64 4.53
N VAL A 101 3.22 -2.71 5.21
CA VAL A 101 1.92 -3.35 5.02
C VAL A 101 1.25 -3.43 6.38
N GLY A 102 0.00 -2.97 6.45
CA GLY A 102 -0.80 -2.97 7.67
C GLY A 102 -2.21 -3.46 7.39
N GLY A 103 -2.87 -3.94 8.43
CA GLY A 103 -4.20 -4.50 8.33
C GLY A 103 -4.74 -5.02 9.64
N VAL A 104 -5.84 -5.76 9.55
CA VAL A 104 -6.58 -6.26 10.71
C VAL A 104 -6.46 -7.77 10.79
N LEU A 105 -6.15 -8.29 11.98
CA LEU A 105 -6.11 -9.73 12.22
C LEU A 105 -7.50 -10.35 12.07
N THR A 106 -7.57 -11.40 11.26
CA THR A 106 -8.77 -12.21 11.04
C THR A 106 -8.64 -13.61 11.65
N HIS A 107 -7.42 -14.00 12.05
CA HIS A 107 -7.17 -15.27 12.71
C HIS A 107 -5.91 -15.20 13.59
N SER A 108 -6.01 -15.79 14.78
CA SER A 108 -4.89 -16.19 15.63
C SER A 108 -5.23 -17.52 16.31
N ASN A 109 -4.23 -18.39 16.47
CA ASN A 109 -4.32 -19.58 17.32
C ASN A 109 -3.35 -19.53 18.52
N ASP A 110 -2.79 -18.35 18.80
CA ASP A 110 -2.01 -18.12 20.01
C ASP A 110 -2.94 -18.27 21.25
N PRO A 111 -2.62 -19.15 22.21
CA PRO A 111 -3.44 -19.36 23.40
C PRO A 111 -3.39 -18.19 24.39
N ASP A 112 -2.38 -17.32 24.33
CA ASP A 112 -2.24 -16.14 25.19
C ASP A 112 -1.83 -14.90 24.35
N PRO A 113 -2.74 -14.45 23.47
CA PRO A 113 -2.39 -13.42 22.50
C PRO A 113 -2.20 -12.06 23.16
N VAL A 114 -1.05 -11.44 22.90
CA VAL A 114 -0.85 -9.99 23.13
C VAL A 114 -1.79 -9.17 22.22
N THR A 115 -2.29 -9.78 21.14
CA THR A 115 -3.13 -9.17 20.09
C THR A 115 -4.14 -10.18 19.52
N GLY A 116 -5.41 -9.80 19.47
CA GLY A 116 -6.53 -10.64 19.09
C GLY A 116 -7.01 -10.44 17.65
N VAL A 117 -7.98 -11.27 17.25
CA VAL A 117 -8.76 -11.04 16.03
C VAL A 117 -9.53 -9.73 16.17
N GLY A 118 -9.43 -8.87 15.16
CA GLY A 118 -9.99 -7.52 15.16
C GLY A 118 -8.96 -6.42 15.44
N ASP A 119 -7.77 -6.78 15.94
CA ASP A 119 -6.72 -5.82 16.24
C ASP A 119 -5.83 -5.54 15.01
N ASP A 120 -5.15 -4.40 15.06
CA ASP A 120 -4.18 -3.97 14.05
C ASP A 120 -2.87 -4.76 14.12
N ALA A 121 -2.39 -5.16 12.95
CA ALA A 121 -1.08 -5.79 12.78
C ALA A 121 -0.39 -5.29 11.53
N TRP A 122 0.93 -5.17 11.60
CA TRP A 122 1.72 -4.60 10.51
C TRP A 122 3.11 -5.21 10.40
N PHE A 123 3.72 -5.07 9.23
CA PHE A 123 5.08 -5.49 8.97
C PHE A 123 5.67 -4.64 7.84
N ARG A 124 6.99 -4.75 7.66
CA ARG A 124 7.67 -4.11 6.55
C ARG A 124 8.61 -5.07 5.85
N VAL A 125 8.83 -4.80 4.58
CA VAL A 125 9.65 -5.63 3.70
C VAL A 125 10.64 -4.80 2.91
N LEU A 126 11.75 -5.44 2.54
CA LEU A 126 12.76 -4.93 1.62
C LEU A 126 12.87 -5.93 0.46
N ASP A 127 12.63 -5.45 -0.76
CA ASP A 127 12.89 -6.18 -2.00
C ASP A 127 14.30 -5.81 -2.48
N VAL A 128 15.25 -6.72 -2.27
CA VAL A 128 16.63 -6.49 -2.68
C VAL A 128 16.76 -6.65 -4.20
N GLY A 129 15.85 -7.38 -4.83
CA GLY A 129 15.82 -7.67 -6.25
C GLY A 129 16.51 -8.98 -6.61
N ASP A 130 16.07 -9.56 -7.72
CA ASP A 130 16.56 -10.86 -8.19
C ASP A 130 18.05 -10.83 -8.56
N GLY A 131 18.76 -11.92 -8.27
CA GLY A 131 20.16 -12.11 -8.68
C GLY A 131 21.20 -11.32 -7.89
N ARG A 132 20.81 -10.67 -6.78
CA ARG A 132 21.76 -10.06 -5.84
C ARG A 132 22.28 -11.08 -4.82
N ALA A 133 23.45 -10.76 -4.26
CA ALA A 133 24.07 -11.58 -3.20
C ALA A 133 23.35 -11.46 -1.85
N GLU A 134 22.75 -10.29 -1.60
CA GLU A 134 21.84 -10.09 -0.47
C GLU A 134 20.45 -10.62 -0.81
N VAL A 135 19.74 -11.10 0.21
CA VAL A 135 18.37 -11.61 0.10
C VAL A 135 17.36 -10.57 0.59
N ASP A 136 16.12 -10.72 0.17
CA ASP A 136 14.98 -9.95 0.66
C ASP A 136 14.89 -9.96 2.18
N ARG A 137 14.19 -8.98 2.75
CA ARG A 137 14.04 -8.89 4.20
C ARG A 137 12.60 -8.66 4.58
N SER A 138 12.20 -9.25 5.71
CA SER A 138 10.88 -9.05 6.29
C SER A 138 10.99 -8.84 7.80
N THR A 139 9.94 -8.33 8.42
CA THR A 139 9.82 -8.29 9.88
C THR A 139 8.83 -9.33 10.36
N PHE A 140 8.99 -9.74 11.62
CA PHE A 140 7.88 -10.24 12.40
C PHE A 140 6.75 -9.20 12.48
N LEU A 141 5.52 -9.65 12.72
CA LEU A 141 4.38 -8.75 12.92
C LEU A 141 4.64 -7.82 14.12
N GLY A 142 4.43 -6.53 13.90
CA GLY A 142 4.15 -5.57 14.95
C GLY A 142 2.65 -5.50 15.20
N PHE A 143 2.27 -5.09 16.40
CA PHE A 143 0.89 -5.00 16.88
C PHE A 143 0.67 -3.66 17.57
N GLU A 144 -0.60 -3.31 17.80
CA GLU A 144 -1.02 -2.10 18.52
C GLU A 144 -0.15 -1.77 19.74
N GLY A 145 0.23 -0.50 19.87
CA GLY A 145 1.13 0.00 20.92
C GLY A 145 2.61 -0.25 20.62
N GLY A 146 2.94 -1.13 19.68
CA GLY A 146 4.29 -1.36 19.18
C GLY A 146 4.90 -0.09 18.57
N ALA A 147 6.08 0.31 19.04
CA ALA A 147 6.77 1.53 18.60
C ALA A 147 5.96 2.84 18.76
N GLY A 148 4.94 2.83 19.64
CA GLY A 148 4.06 3.98 19.86
C GLY A 148 3.01 4.20 18.77
N ILE A 149 2.84 3.24 17.86
CA ILE A 149 1.84 3.27 16.79
C ILE A 149 0.57 2.56 17.26
N ILE A 150 -0.59 3.14 17.00
CA ILE A 150 -1.87 2.61 17.46
C ILE A 150 -2.65 1.91 16.33
N THR A 151 -2.52 2.37 15.09
CA THR A 151 -3.29 1.83 13.95
C THR A 151 -2.42 1.45 12.77
N SER A 152 -2.89 0.52 11.94
CA SER A 152 -2.22 0.16 10.69
C SER A 152 -2.12 1.34 9.73
N GLU A 153 -3.18 2.15 9.60
CA GLU A 153 -3.17 3.36 8.78
C GLU A 153 -2.09 4.35 9.23
N GLU A 154 -1.94 4.56 10.54
CA GLU A 154 -0.85 5.37 11.10
C GLU A 154 0.50 4.78 10.71
N TYR A 155 0.71 3.46 10.90
CA TYR A 155 1.94 2.77 10.52
C TYR A 155 2.32 3.00 9.05
N CYS A 156 1.37 2.80 8.14
CA CYS A 156 1.54 3.01 6.71
C CYS A 156 1.82 4.49 6.36
N ALA A 157 1.27 5.44 7.11
CA ALA A 157 1.48 6.86 6.90
C ALA A 157 2.88 7.33 7.34
N VAL A 158 3.35 6.87 8.50
CA VAL A 158 4.64 7.31 9.07
C VAL A 158 5.85 6.66 8.40
N LYS A 159 5.68 5.48 7.78
CA LYS A 159 6.72 4.76 7.02
C LYS A 159 8.02 4.61 7.81
N LEU A 160 7.91 4.24 9.09
CA LEU A 160 9.07 4.11 9.96
C LEU A 160 10.01 3.02 9.43
N TRP A 161 11.24 3.40 9.11
CA TRP A 161 12.34 2.49 8.81
C TRP A 161 13.48 2.72 9.79
N ALA A 162 13.81 1.70 10.57
CA ALA A 162 14.93 1.81 11.51
C ALA A 162 16.26 1.75 10.75
N GLU A 163 17.27 2.48 11.24
CA GLU A 163 18.62 2.46 10.68
C GLU A 163 19.21 1.04 10.62
N GLY A 164 20.08 0.81 9.65
CA GLY A 164 20.77 -0.48 9.48
C GLY A 164 19.84 -1.66 9.23
N ASN A 165 18.60 -1.42 8.79
CA ASN A 165 17.56 -2.45 8.64
C ASN A 165 17.24 -3.18 9.96
N ALA A 166 17.35 -2.48 11.09
CA ALA A 166 17.09 -3.08 12.39
C ALA A 166 15.69 -3.72 12.46
N ARG A 167 15.61 -4.88 13.14
CA ARG A 167 14.39 -5.70 13.28
C ARG A 167 13.81 -6.20 11.97
N THR A 168 14.60 -6.24 10.90
CA THR A 168 14.28 -7.02 9.70
C THR A 168 15.22 -8.22 9.65
N TRP A 169 14.76 -9.34 9.12
CA TRP A 169 15.53 -10.56 9.00
C TRP A 169 15.68 -10.94 7.53
N PRO A 170 16.84 -11.49 7.12
CA PRO A 170 17.01 -12.11 5.82
C PRO A 170 15.92 -13.16 5.59
N ALA A 171 15.18 -13.02 4.50
CA ALA A 171 14.06 -13.87 4.14
C ALA A 171 14.44 -14.73 2.91
N GLY A 172 14.48 -16.04 3.10
CA GLY A 172 14.54 -17.00 1.99
C GLY A 172 13.17 -17.04 1.32
N GLY A 173 12.99 -16.28 0.24
CA GLY A 173 11.71 -16.04 -0.39
C GLY A 173 11.78 -15.16 -1.62
N ASN A 174 10.62 -14.68 -2.06
CA ASN A 174 10.51 -13.76 -3.18
C ASN A 174 9.51 -12.65 -2.83
N ILE A 175 10.03 -11.47 -2.52
CA ILE A 175 9.26 -10.24 -2.30
C ILE A 175 9.33 -9.41 -3.58
N LYS A 176 8.20 -8.84 -3.98
CA LYS A 176 8.09 -7.98 -5.16
C LYS A 176 7.29 -6.72 -4.85
N ILE A 177 7.90 -5.58 -5.16
CA ILE A 177 7.28 -4.26 -5.08
C ILE A 177 7.09 -3.73 -6.51
N HIS A 178 5.83 -3.50 -6.92
CA HIS A 178 5.45 -3.11 -8.28
C HIS A 178 4.80 -1.72 -8.35
#